data_AF-A0A1C0VD42-F1
#
_entry.id   AF-A0A1C0VD42-F1
#
_cell.length_a   1.000
_cell.length_b   1.000
_cell.length_c   1.000
_cell.angle_alpha   90.00
_cell.angle_beta   90.00
_cell.angle_gamma   90.00
#
_symmetry.space_group_name_H-M   'P 1'
#
loop_
_entity.id
_entity.type
_entity.pdbx_description
1 polymer ?
#
loop_
_entity_poly.entity_id
_entity_poly.type
_entity_poly.pdbx_seq_one_letter_code
_entity_poly.pdbx_strand_id
1 'polypeptide(L)'
;MNYQKLGAALAMALNDVQDSTIPSLTVFIHTEQITDEAIAVLQSVGVSDVTPDKDTFTATLSANAISQLSEQPWVKSLQLSQQLRLLNSGKRMQGFKM
;
A
#
# COMPACT_ATOMS: atom_id res chain seq x y z
N MET A 1 -0.90 -14.81 8.98
CA MET A 1 -0.16 -13.79 8.22
C MET A 1 0.67 -14.44 7.11
N ASN A 2 0.51 -14.02 5.86
CA ASN A 2 1.22 -14.58 4.71
C ASN A 2 2.34 -13.65 4.21
N TYR A 3 3.58 -13.92 4.63
CA TYR A 3 4.76 -13.12 4.27
C TYR A 3 5.15 -13.22 2.79
N GLN A 4 4.68 -14.23 2.05
CA GLN A 4 4.97 -14.35 0.61
C GLN A 4 4.27 -13.27 -0.21
N LYS A 5 3.16 -12.72 0.31
CA LYS A 5 2.41 -11.62 -0.31
C LYS A 5 2.90 -10.24 0.12
N LEU A 6 3.74 -10.15 1.16
CA LEU A 6 4.28 -8.90 1.67
C LEU A 6 5.56 -8.54 0.92
N GLY A 7 5.64 -7.31 0.41
CA GLY A 7 6.90 -6.78 -0.09
C GLY A 7 7.93 -6.69 1.04
N ALA A 8 9.22 -6.89 0.72
CA ALA A 8 10.29 -6.89 1.72
C ALA A 8 10.30 -5.63 2.60
N ALA A 9 10.11 -4.44 1.99
CA ALA A 9 10.02 -3.18 2.72
C ALA A 9 8.83 -3.13 3.70
N LEU A 10 7.70 -3.74 3.34
CA LEU A 10 6.53 -3.82 4.23
C LEU A 10 6.79 -4.78 5.39
N ALA A 11 7.37 -5.95 5.10
CA ALA A 11 7.74 -6.93 6.12
C ALA A 11 8.73 -6.34 7.14
N MET A 12 9.70 -5.55 6.67
CA MET A 12 10.64 -4.83 7.54
C MET A 12 9.93 -3.76 8.37
N ALA A 13 9.08 -2.94 7.76
CA ALA A 13 8.35 -1.88 8.47
C ALA A 13 7.42 -2.46 9.54
N LEU A 14 6.78 -3.60 9.29
CA LEU A 14 5.94 -4.31 10.24
C LEU A 14 6.69 -4.75 11.51
N ASN A 15 7.98 -5.10 11.39
CA ASN A 15 8.80 -5.48 12.54
C ASN A 15 9.17 -4.27 13.43
N ASP A 16 9.10 -3.05 12.90
CA ASP A 16 9.39 -1.80 13.62
C ASP A 16 8.14 -1.18 14.28
N VAL A 17 6.95 -1.69 13.94
CA VAL A 17 5.69 -1.22 14.53
C VAL A 17 5.55 -1.72 15.97
N GLN A 18 5.53 -0.78 16.92
CA GLN A 18 5.31 -1.08 18.34
C GLN A 18 3.85 -1.40 18.68
N ASP A 19 2.89 -0.74 18.00
CA ASP A 19 1.46 -0.94 18.23
C ASP A 19 0.77 -1.46 16.97
N SER A 20 0.41 -2.75 16.97
CA SER A 20 -0.20 -3.42 15.84
C SER A 20 -1.63 -2.98 15.52
N THR A 21 -2.26 -2.20 16.39
CA THR A 21 -3.64 -1.73 16.23
C THR A 21 -3.73 -0.36 15.56
N ILE A 22 -2.67 0.45 15.67
CA ILE A 22 -2.65 1.81 15.15
C ILE A 22 -2.35 1.79 13.64
N PRO A 23 -3.21 2.40 12.80
CA PRO A 23 -2.95 2.54 11.38
C PRO A 23 -1.80 3.54 11.17
N SER A 24 -0.63 3.01 10.80
CA SER A 24 0.61 3.78 10.67
C SER A 24 1.37 3.48 9.37
N LEU A 25 0.99 2.42 8.65
CA LEU A 25 1.66 1.96 7.45
C LEU A 25 0.80 2.26 6.24
N THR A 26 1.21 3.23 5.42
CA THR A 26 0.60 3.42 4.11
C THR A 26 1.06 2.31 3.17
N VAL A 27 0.11 1.54 2.64
CA VAL A 27 0.40 0.37 1.81
C VAL A 27 -0.37 0.43 0.49
N PHE A 28 0.26 -0.07 -0.56
CA PHE A 28 -0.38 -0.46 -1.81
C PHE A 28 -0.92 -1.88 -1.68
N ILE A 29 -2.19 -2.05 -1.99
CA ILE A 29 -2.92 -3.32 -1.93
C ILE A 29 -3.24 -3.69 -3.36
N HIS A 30 -2.58 -4.72 -3.86
CA HIS A 30 -2.85 -5.28 -5.18
C HIS A 30 -3.76 -6.50 -5.00
N THR A 31 -4.93 -6.43 -5.59
CA THR A 31 -5.94 -7.47 -5.56
C THR A 31 -6.08 -8.09 -6.94
N GLU A 32 -6.66 -9.27 -7.01
CA GLU A 32 -7.25 -9.76 -8.25
C GLU A 32 -8.67 -9.21 -8.39
N GLN A 33 -9.51 -9.85 -9.21
CA GLN A 33 -10.93 -9.51 -9.30
C GLN A 33 -11.56 -9.50 -7.90
N ILE A 34 -11.94 -8.31 -7.45
CA ILE A 34 -12.61 -8.12 -6.17
C ILE A 34 -14.11 -8.31 -6.33
N THR A 35 -14.68 -9.06 -5.39
CA THR A 35 -16.12 -9.26 -5.23
C THR A 35 -16.69 -8.24 -4.23
N ASP A 36 -18.01 -8.11 -4.15
CA ASP A 36 -18.67 -7.18 -3.22
C ASP A 36 -18.26 -7.43 -1.75
N GLU A 37 -18.04 -8.69 -1.36
CA GLU A 37 -17.52 -9.01 -0.03
C GLU A 37 -16.08 -8.53 0.18
N ALA A 38 -15.22 -8.60 -0.84
CA ALA A 38 -13.85 -8.06 -0.75
C ALA A 38 -13.87 -6.54 -0.63
N ILE A 39 -14.80 -5.87 -1.32
CA ILE A 39 -15.02 -4.42 -1.20
C ILE A 39 -15.40 -4.05 0.24
N ALA A 40 -16.33 -4.79 0.84
CA ALA A 40 -16.73 -4.55 2.23
C ALA A 40 -15.55 -4.76 3.22
N VAL A 41 -14.72 -5.77 2.99
CA VAL A 41 -13.50 -6.00 3.78
C VAL A 41 -12.53 -4.82 3.63
N LEU A 42 -12.23 -4.39 2.41
CA LEU A 42 -11.35 -3.25 2.14
C LEU A 42 -11.86 -1.95 2.81
N GLN A 43 -13.16 -1.69 2.73
CA GLN A 43 -13.77 -0.53 3.38
C GLN A 43 -13.70 -0.62 4.91
N SER A 44 -13.90 -1.81 5.49
CA SER A 44 -13.84 -2.02 6.94
C SER A 44 -12.45 -1.80 7.53
N VAL A 45 -11.38 -2.06 6.74
CA VAL A 45 -10.00 -1.79 7.15
C VAL A 45 -9.55 -0.36 6.85
N GLY A 46 -10.44 0.48 6.29
CA GLY A 46 -10.20 1.91 6.06
C GLY A 46 -9.68 2.26 4.65
N VAL A 47 -9.80 1.35 3.67
CA VAL A 47 -9.51 1.68 2.27
C VAL A 47 -10.68 2.49 1.71
N SER A 48 -10.37 3.69 1.20
CA SER A 48 -11.32 4.56 0.52
C SER A 48 -11.25 4.37 -0.99
N ASP A 49 -12.29 4.77 -1.72
CA ASP A 49 -12.35 4.70 -3.20
C ASP A 49 -12.18 3.29 -3.79
N VAL A 50 -12.71 2.28 -3.10
CA VAL A 50 -12.73 0.90 -3.57
C VAL A 50 -13.76 0.75 -4.69
N THR A 51 -13.30 0.50 -5.90
CA THR A 51 -14.12 0.30 -7.09
C THR A 51 -13.74 -1.02 -7.76
N PRO A 52 -14.70 -1.81 -8.26
CA PRO A 52 -14.43 -3.11 -8.90
C PRO A 52 -13.60 -3.00 -10.20
N ASP A 53 -13.50 -1.80 -10.79
CA ASP A 53 -12.70 -1.52 -11.98
C ASP A 53 -11.21 -1.34 -11.68
N LYS A 54 -10.82 -1.28 -10.40
CA LYS A 54 -9.43 -1.09 -9.96
C LYS A 54 -8.93 -2.34 -9.27
N ASP A 55 -7.71 -2.74 -9.61
CA ASP A 55 -7.01 -3.85 -8.95
C ASP A 55 -6.00 -3.37 -7.90
N THR A 56 -5.74 -2.06 -7.80
CA THR A 56 -4.76 -1.50 -6.88
C THR A 56 -5.34 -0.37 -6.06
N PHE A 57 -5.18 -0.48 -4.74
CA PHE A 57 -5.66 0.50 -3.76
C PHE A 57 -4.52 0.98 -2.88
N THR A 58 -4.70 2.17 -2.29
CA THR A 58 -3.74 2.74 -1.33
C THR A 58 -4.49 3.12 -0.07
N ALA A 59 -4.01 2.66 1.09
CA ALA A 59 -4.59 3.01 2.37
C ALA A 59 -3.55 2.97 3.48
N THR A 60 -3.80 3.70 4.56
CA THR A 60 -3.01 3.61 5.79
C THR A 60 -3.64 2.57 6.71
N LEU A 61 -2.95 1.43 6.85
CA LEU A 61 -3.43 0.27 7.58
C LEU A 61 -2.58 0.01 8.83
N SER A 62 -3.18 -0.70 9.79
CA SER A 62 -2.47 -1.22 10.96
C SER A 62 -1.83 -2.57 10.65
N ALA A 63 -0.85 -3.00 11.46
CA ALA A 63 -0.21 -4.29 11.27
C ALA A 63 -1.22 -5.46 11.35
N ASN A 64 -2.24 -5.33 12.20
CA ASN A 64 -3.32 -6.31 12.30
C ASN A 64 -4.16 -6.37 11.01
N ALA A 65 -4.54 -5.22 10.44
CA ALA A 65 -5.26 -5.17 9.17
C ALA A 65 -4.44 -5.76 8.02
N ILE A 66 -3.13 -5.49 7.98
CA ILE A 66 -2.21 -6.08 6.99
C ILE A 66 -2.15 -7.60 7.14
N SER A 67 -2.12 -8.10 8.38
CA SER A 67 -2.17 -9.54 8.64
C SER A 67 -3.46 -10.16 8.10
N GLN A 68 -4.62 -9.55 8.39
CA GLN A 68 -5.93 -10.01 7.91
C GLN A 68 -6.03 -10.01 6.38
N LEU A 69 -5.56 -8.95 5.73
CA LEU A 69 -5.55 -8.86 4.27
C LEU A 69 -4.60 -9.89 3.63
N SER A 70 -3.44 -10.15 4.24
CA SER A 70 -2.47 -11.11 3.70
C SER A 70 -3.03 -12.54 3.62
N GLU A 71 -4.03 -12.86 4.44
CA GLU A 71 -4.68 -14.17 4.46
C GLU A 71 -5.79 -14.30 3.42
N GLN A 72 -6.27 -13.19 2.87
CA GLN A 72 -7.32 -13.21 1.86
C GLN A 72 -6.82 -13.81 0.55
N PRO A 73 -7.62 -14.69 -0.10
CA PRO A 73 -7.20 -15.34 -1.34
C PRO A 73 -7.09 -14.36 -2.51
N TRP A 74 -8.00 -13.37 -2.57
CA TRP A 74 -8.07 -12.34 -3.61
C TRP A 74 -6.98 -11.25 -3.48
N VAL A 75 -6.24 -11.21 -2.37
CA VAL A 75 -5.08 -10.32 -2.21
C VAL A 75 -3.89 -10.96 -2.90
N LYS A 76 -3.34 -10.27 -3.89
CA LYS A 76 -2.18 -10.74 -4.67
C LYS A 76 -0.88 -10.30 -4.01
N SER A 77 -0.77 -9.03 -3.66
CA SER A 77 0.42 -8.50 -2.98
C SER A 77 0.10 -7.24 -2.18
N LEU A 78 0.86 -7.04 -1.10
CA LEU A 78 0.81 -5.89 -0.21
C LEU A 78 2.20 -5.26 -0.18
N GLN A 79 2.33 -4.00 -0.55
CA GLN A 79 3.61 -3.30 -0.62
C GLN A 79 3.57 -2.00 0.19
N LEU A 80 4.69 -1.60 0.76
CA LEU A 80 4.77 -0.32 1.45
C LEU A 80 4.68 0.81 0.42
N SER A 81 3.78 1.75 0.63
CA SER A 81 3.70 2.96 -0.18
C SER A 81 4.87 3.85 0.19
N GLN A 82 5.82 3.98 -0.73
CA GLN A 82 6.96 4.86 -0.53
C GLN A 82 6.61 6.26 -1.02
N GLN A 83 6.94 7.26 -0.21
CA GLN A 83 6.78 8.64 -0.58
C GLN A 83 7.80 8.98 -1.68
N LEU A 84 7.37 8.89 -2.94
CA LEU A 84 8.19 9.24 -4.08
C LEU A 84 8.46 10.76 -4.04
N ARG A 85 9.70 11.14 -3.71
CA ARG A 85 10.14 12.52 -3.89
C ARG A 85 10.42 12.74 -5.37
N LEU A 86 9.65 13.62 -5.98
CA LEU A 86 9.90 14.15 -7.32
C LEU A 86 11.26 14.86 -7.32
N LEU A 87 12.28 14.20 -7.87
CA LEU A 87 13.57 14.83 -8.16
C LEU A 87 13.39 15.68 -9.41
N ASN A 88 12.80 16.86 -9.26
CA ASN A 88 12.85 17.88 -10.30
C ASN A 88 14.29 18.42 -10.34
N SER A 89 15.17 17.71 -11.04
CA SER A 89 16.48 18.23 -11.43
C SER A 89 16.22 19.36 -12.43
N GLY A 90 16.03 20.57 -11.89
CA GLY A 90 15.91 21.80 -12.64
C GLY A 90 17.15 22.01 -13.49
N LYS A 91 17.10 21.53 -14.73
CA LYS A 91 18.06 21.87 -15.77
C LYS A 91 17.80 23.33 -16.15
N ARG A 92 18.39 24.27 -15.40
CA ARG A 92 18.54 25.66 -15.85
C ARG A 92 19.58 25.67 -16.97
N MET A 93 19.19 25.27 -18.19
CA MET A 93 19.92 25.67 -19.38
C MET A 93 19.57 27.13 -19.65
N GLN A 94 20.38 28.07 -19.20
CA GLN A 94 20.36 29.43 -19.74
C GLN A 94 21.79 29.97 -19.90
N GLY A 95 22.27 29.91 -21.15
CA GLY A 95 23.00 30.98 -21.82
C GLY A 95 24.45 31.23 -21.43
N PHE A 96 25.38 30.59 -22.13
CA PHE A 96 26.68 31.21 -22.42
C PHE A 96 26.44 32.43 -23.32
N LYS A 97 26.88 33.62 -22.90
CA LYS A 97 27.01 34.78 -23.78
C LYS A 97 28.48 35.19 -23.81
N MET A 98 29.04 35.13 -25.02
CA MET A 98 30.33 35.69 -25.44
C MET A 98 30.33 37.22 -25.33
#